data_AF-A0A9P6DJV9-F1
#
_entry.id   AF-A0A9P6DJV9-F1
#
_cell.length_a   1.000
_cell.length_b   1.000
_cell.length_c   1.000
_cell.angle_alpha   90.00
_cell.angle_beta   90.00
_cell.angle_gamma   90.00
#
_symmetry.space_group_name_H-M   'P 1'
#
loop_
_entity.id
_entity.type
_entity.pdbx_description
1 polymer ?
#
loop_
_entity_poly.entity_id
_entity_poly.type
_entity_poly.pdbx_seq_one_letter_code
_entity_poly.pdbx_strand_id
1 'polypeptide(L)'
;AIENTLLYSKTCNINGIVVIACPWHRCFTLGSVADLYRGEQQKNVNWVLLQSLKYSNMDPEQGLLFFYNIACQYSIHFQRQIGHWLPIDLDTDFAIVQFHIHGHKEDCLFRFLSMFIPQSGVIIGGILESLWANLNAVTPAMRMATLTHQAEMLDNHICDSNHKKALNIIRVLCKQYVLTNKWVADAEDIRDEIAECVSMKNIMAWTNAVVEAENTCHIDLSVMDIYGMSASYEDHPAVPAKDEPVDGEYQWICEAIEVQELQ
;
A
#
# COMPACT_ATOMS: atom_id res chain seq x y z
N ALA A 1 -26.28 -2.41 8.11
CA ALA A 1 -24.98 -3.04 8.43
C ALA A 1 -24.18 -2.20 9.43
N ILE A 2 -23.81 -0.96 9.08
CA ILE A 2 -22.99 -0.05 9.92
C ILE A 2 -23.58 0.18 11.32
N GLU A 3 -24.90 0.39 11.45
CA GLU A 3 -25.55 0.59 12.75
C GLU A 3 -25.45 -0.63 13.68
N ASN A 4 -25.56 -1.84 13.13
CA ASN A 4 -25.40 -3.08 13.91
C ASN A 4 -23.95 -3.27 14.36
N THR A 5 -22.97 -2.99 13.49
CA THR A 5 -21.54 -3.00 13.85
C THR A 5 -21.24 -2.00 14.97
N LEU A 6 -21.84 -0.80 14.92
CA LEU A 6 -21.73 0.21 15.97
C LEU A 6 -22.43 -0.20 17.28
N LEU A 7 -23.53 -0.95 17.22
CA LEU A 7 -24.22 -1.48 18.40
C LEU A 7 -23.40 -2.57 19.12
N TYR A 8 -22.79 -3.51 18.38
CA TYR A 8 -21.88 -4.52 18.94
C TYR A 8 -20.58 -3.91 19.49
N SER A 9 -20.11 -2.80 18.91
CA SER A 9 -18.93 -2.06 19.38
C SER A 9 -19.07 -1.49 20.80
N LYS A 10 -20.30 -1.32 21.30
CA LYS A 10 -20.56 -0.81 22.66
C LYS A 10 -20.36 -1.85 23.75
N THR A 11 -20.37 -3.14 23.39
CA THR A 11 -20.21 -4.26 24.34
C THR A 11 -18.80 -4.85 24.36
N CYS A 12 -17.94 -4.47 23.40
CA CYS A 12 -16.57 -4.93 23.34
C CYS A 12 -15.61 -3.83 23.82
N ASN A 13 -14.65 -4.18 24.68
CA ASN A 13 -13.65 -3.22 25.13
C ASN A 13 -12.67 -2.84 24.01
N ILE A 14 -12.43 -3.75 23.04
CA ILE A 14 -11.53 -3.56 21.90
C ILE A 14 -12.29 -3.97 20.63
N ASN A 15 -12.31 -3.10 19.63
CA ASN A 15 -13.05 -3.28 18.38
C ASN A 15 -12.16 -3.70 17.19
N GLY A 16 -10.84 -3.74 17.40
CA GLY A 16 -9.86 -4.16 16.40
C GLY A 16 -8.45 -3.84 16.86
N ILE A 17 -7.49 -4.05 15.96
CA ILE A 17 -6.09 -3.69 16.16
C ILE A 17 -5.58 -2.97 14.91
N VAL A 18 -4.61 -2.08 15.09
CA VAL A 18 -3.81 -1.51 14.00
C VAL A 18 -2.38 -2.01 14.16
N VAL A 19 -1.75 -2.35 13.02
CA VAL A 19 -0.35 -2.80 12.99
C VAL A 19 0.39 -2.22 11.81
N ILE A 20 1.71 -2.11 11.94
CA ILE A 20 2.59 -1.81 10.80
C ILE A 20 3.41 -3.05 10.46
N ALA A 21 3.47 -3.37 9.17
CA ALA A 21 4.29 -4.43 8.63
C ALA A 21 5.27 -3.86 7.61
N CYS A 22 6.46 -4.45 7.53
CA CYS A 22 7.41 -4.14 6.47
C CYS A 22 6.98 -4.89 5.20
N PRO A 23 6.72 -4.20 4.08
CA PRO A 23 6.27 -4.88 2.88
C PRO A 23 7.38 -5.70 2.22
N TRP A 24 8.64 -5.27 2.30
CA TRP A 24 9.77 -6.03 1.72
C TRP A 24 10.08 -7.31 2.51
N HIS A 25 10.13 -7.22 3.85
CA HIS A 25 10.39 -8.38 4.70
C HIS A 25 9.14 -9.23 4.95
N ARG A 26 7.95 -8.71 4.62
CA ARG A 26 6.64 -9.35 4.80
C ARG A 26 6.41 -9.84 6.24
N CYS A 27 6.81 -9.00 7.20
CA CYS A 27 6.76 -9.28 8.63
C CYS A 27 6.21 -8.07 9.39
N PHE A 28 5.65 -8.30 10.57
CA PHE A 28 5.20 -7.22 11.45
C PHE A 28 6.41 -6.47 11.98
N THR A 29 6.30 -5.15 12.08
CA THR A 29 7.34 -4.32 12.71
C THR A 29 7.23 -4.38 14.23
N LEU A 30 8.37 -4.32 14.92
CA LEU A 30 8.42 -4.44 16.38
C LEU A 30 7.69 -3.26 17.05
N GLY A 31 6.96 -3.55 18.13
CA GLY A 31 6.25 -2.54 18.92
C GLY A 31 5.12 -1.81 18.19
N SER A 32 4.69 -2.31 17.02
CA SER A 32 3.76 -1.60 16.14
C SER A 32 2.30 -2.01 16.26
N VAL A 33 1.91 -2.72 17.31
CA VAL A 33 0.51 -3.17 17.52
C VAL A 33 -0.18 -2.24 18.50
N ALA A 34 -1.38 -1.77 18.17
CA ALA A 34 -2.21 -1.01 19.10
C ALA A 34 -3.69 -1.41 19.01
N ASP A 35 -4.35 -1.45 20.17
CA ASP A 35 -5.78 -1.71 20.28
C ASP A 35 -6.62 -0.53 19.77
N LEU A 36 -7.70 -0.84 19.05
CA LEU A 36 -8.66 0.11 18.55
C LEU A 36 -9.94 0.10 19.40
N TYR A 37 -10.14 1.13 20.19
CA TYR A 37 -11.33 1.28 21.04
C TYR A 37 -12.53 1.88 20.30
N ARG A 38 -12.28 2.71 19.27
CA ARG A 38 -13.32 3.44 18.53
C ARG A 38 -13.04 3.43 17.03
N GLY A 39 -12.77 2.23 16.51
CA GLY A 39 -12.31 2.04 15.14
C GLY A 39 -10.92 2.66 14.90
N GLU A 40 -10.50 2.63 13.64
CA GLU A 40 -9.24 3.20 13.22
C GLU A 40 -9.31 4.73 13.25
N GLN A 41 -8.30 5.35 13.85
CA GLN A 41 -8.13 6.79 13.91
C GLN A 41 -6.67 7.09 13.57
N GLN A 42 -6.41 8.20 12.86
CA GLN A 42 -5.05 8.58 12.47
C GLN A 42 -4.10 8.67 13.66
N LYS A 43 -4.56 9.07 14.86
CA LYS A 43 -3.73 9.07 16.07
C LYS A 43 -3.21 7.68 16.48
N ASN A 44 -3.98 6.62 16.18
CA ASN A 44 -3.57 5.25 16.47
C ASN A 44 -2.48 4.84 15.49
N VAL A 45 -2.66 5.15 14.20
CA VAL A 45 -1.67 4.94 13.13
C VAL A 45 -0.37 5.71 13.41
N ASN A 46 -0.48 6.98 13.80
CA ASN A 46 0.64 7.82 14.23
C ASN A 46 1.44 7.18 15.35
N TRP A 47 0.74 6.69 16.38
CA TRP A 47 1.40 6.05 17.51
C TRP A 47 2.13 4.78 17.09
N VAL A 48 1.49 3.88 16.34
CA VAL A 48 2.16 2.65 15.89
C VAL A 48 3.31 2.92 14.93
N LEU A 49 3.23 3.97 14.10
CA LEU A 49 4.31 4.40 13.23
C LEU A 49 5.52 4.89 14.02
N LEU A 50 5.30 5.76 15.00
CA LEU A 50 6.38 6.25 15.85
C LEU A 50 7.03 5.11 16.65
N GLN A 51 6.24 4.16 17.17
CA GLN A 51 6.82 2.98 17.82
C GLN A 51 7.59 2.09 16.83
N SER A 52 7.04 1.86 15.64
CA SER A 52 7.69 1.08 14.59
C SER A 52 9.06 1.67 14.23
N LEU A 53 9.13 2.98 14.01
CA LEU A 53 10.38 3.70 13.73
C LEU A 53 11.36 3.61 14.90
N LYS A 54 10.87 3.74 16.14
CA LYS A 54 11.70 3.65 17.34
C LYS A 54 12.36 2.28 17.52
N TYR A 55 11.65 1.19 17.20
CA TYR A 55 12.13 -0.17 17.43
C TYR A 55 12.72 -0.84 16.19
N SER A 56 12.54 -0.29 15.00
CA SER A 56 13.08 -0.86 13.76
C SER A 56 14.59 -0.60 13.58
N ASN A 57 15.18 0.35 14.32
CA ASN A 57 16.55 0.83 14.12
C ASN A 57 16.83 1.19 12.65
N MET A 58 15.82 1.71 11.94
CA MET A 58 15.97 2.16 10.56
C MET A 58 16.89 3.39 10.53
N ASP A 59 17.78 3.41 9.53
CA ASP A 59 18.69 4.53 9.29
C ASP A 59 17.92 5.65 8.55
N PRO A 60 17.77 6.86 9.13
CA PRO A 60 17.01 7.94 8.53
C PRO A 60 17.43 8.30 7.10
N GLU A 61 18.70 8.06 6.73
CA GLU A 61 19.19 8.29 5.37
C GLU A 61 18.52 7.40 4.31
N GLN A 62 17.88 6.29 4.73
CA GLN A 62 17.14 5.40 3.83
C GLN A 62 15.76 5.94 3.46
N GLY A 63 15.26 6.96 4.15
CA GLY A 63 13.91 7.48 3.99
C GLY A 63 12.82 6.52 4.49
N LEU A 64 11.57 7.00 4.45
CA LEU A 64 10.37 6.26 4.83
C LEU A 64 9.37 6.28 3.67
N LEU A 65 9.14 5.13 3.05
CA LEU A 65 8.00 4.93 2.18
C LEU A 65 6.84 4.30 2.96
N PHE A 66 5.81 5.10 3.25
CA PHE A 66 4.68 4.67 4.06
C PHE A 66 3.46 4.31 3.20
N PHE A 67 3.11 3.02 3.23
CA PHE A 67 1.92 2.49 2.56
C PHE A 67 0.69 2.63 3.45
N TYR A 68 -0.35 3.29 2.93
CA TYR A 68 -1.61 3.41 3.66
C TYR A 68 -2.79 3.55 2.70
N ASN A 69 -3.91 2.88 2.97
CA ASN A 69 -5.08 2.93 2.10
C ASN A 69 -5.56 4.36 1.87
N ILE A 70 -5.50 5.21 2.90
CA ILE A 70 -5.87 6.62 2.80
C ILE A 70 -4.67 7.57 2.80
N ALA A 71 -3.53 7.13 2.24
CA ALA A 71 -2.30 7.92 2.24
C ALA A 71 -2.51 9.34 1.66
N CYS A 72 -3.35 9.49 0.63
CA CYS A 72 -3.67 10.79 0.04
C CYS A 72 -4.39 11.78 0.98
N GLN A 73 -5.05 11.30 2.03
CA GLN A 73 -5.66 12.13 3.07
C GLN A 73 -4.72 12.29 4.27
N TYR A 74 -3.97 11.23 4.59
CA TYR A 74 -3.08 11.16 5.73
C TYR A 74 -1.84 12.07 5.56
N SER A 75 -1.21 12.06 4.38
CA SER A 75 0.01 12.81 4.08
C SER A 75 -0.15 14.33 4.29
N ILE A 76 -1.34 14.88 3.97
CA ILE A 76 -1.69 16.30 4.10
C ILE A 76 -1.42 16.84 5.52
N HIS A 77 -1.64 16.01 6.54
CA HIS A 77 -1.51 16.42 7.93
C HIS A 77 -0.35 15.74 8.66
N PHE A 78 0.38 14.86 7.99
CA PHE A 78 1.44 14.05 8.58
C PHE A 78 2.49 14.87 9.33
N GLN A 79 3.12 15.83 8.63
CA GLN A 79 4.16 16.67 9.22
C GLN A 79 3.64 17.52 10.39
N ARG A 80 2.42 18.03 10.28
CA ARG A 80 1.76 18.78 11.38
C ARG A 80 1.51 17.88 12.59
N GLN A 81 1.08 16.64 12.38
CA GLN A 81 0.69 15.73 13.45
C GLN A 81 1.89 15.13 14.18
N ILE A 82 2.89 14.64 13.44
CA ILE A 82 4.00 13.87 14.02
C ILE A 82 5.41 14.31 13.61
N GLY A 83 5.57 15.32 12.76
CA GLY A 83 6.90 15.71 12.22
C GLY A 83 7.94 16.01 13.30
N HIS A 84 7.52 16.58 14.43
CA HIS A 84 8.41 16.88 15.57
C HIS A 84 8.88 15.65 16.36
N TRP A 85 8.29 14.47 16.12
CA TRP A 85 8.71 13.19 16.70
C TRP A 85 9.53 12.35 15.73
N LEU A 86 9.63 12.75 14.46
CA LEU A 86 10.41 12.04 13.46
C LEU A 86 11.90 12.35 13.62
N PRO A 87 12.79 11.42 13.19
CA PRO A 87 14.20 11.73 13.03
C PRO A 87 14.40 12.97 12.15
N ILE A 88 15.44 13.75 12.48
CA ILE A 88 15.84 14.90 11.66
C ILE A 88 16.26 14.38 10.29
N ASP A 89 15.87 15.12 9.24
CA ASP A 89 16.17 14.80 7.83
C ASP A 89 15.60 13.46 7.32
N LEU A 90 14.61 12.87 8.00
CA LEU A 90 13.90 11.70 7.47
C LEU A 90 13.02 12.12 6.28
N ASP A 91 13.44 11.73 5.08
CA ASP A 91 12.61 11.87 3.89
C ASP A 91 11.41 10.91 3.97
N THR A 92 10.22 11.37 3.56
CA THR A 92 8.98 10.58 3.71
C THR A 92 8.12 10.65 2.46
N ASP A 93 7.94 9.49 1.85
CA ASP A 93 7.01 9.26 0.74
C ASP A 93 5.78 8.47 1.19
N PHE A 94 4.71 8.63 0.43
CA PHE A 94 3.42 8.04 0.72
C PHE A 94 2.90 7.26 -0.49
N ALA A 95 2.49 6.02 -0.24
CA ALA A 95 1.93 5.16 -1.28
C ALA A 95 0.57 4.60 -0.87
N ILE A 96 -0.29 4.40 -1.87
CA ILE A 96 -1.49 3.58 -1.74
C ILE A 96 -1.22 2.27 -2.47
N VAL A 97 -1.53 1.16 -1.81
CA VAL A 97 -1.37 -0.17 -2.39
C VAL A 97 -2.23 -0.29 -3.66
N GLN A 98 -1.67 -0.90 -4.70
CA GLN A 98 -2.29 -1.02 -6.03
C GLN A 98 -3.75 -1.48 -6.02
N PHE A 99 -4.14 -2.41 -5.13
CA PHE A 99 -5.53 -2.84 -5.06
C PHE A 99 -6.49 -1.73 -4.58
N HIS A 100 -6.05 -0.91 -3.62
CA HIS A 100 -6.88 0.12 -3.02
C HIS A 100 -6.92 1.41 -3.83
N ILE A 101 -5.88 1.71 -4.62
CA ILE A 101 -5.78 2.98 -5.35
C ILE A 101 -6.94 3.21 -6.32
N HIS A 102 -7.51 2.14 -6.88
CA HIS A 102 -8.64 2.21 -7.81
C HIS A 102 -9.95 2.68 -7.14
N GLY A 103 -10.04 2.65 -5.80
CA GLY A 103 -11.15 3.23 -5.04
C GLY A 103 -11.01 4.74 -4.76
N HIS A 104 -9.93 5.37 -5.21
CA HIS A 104 -9.64 6.78 -4.99
C HIS A 104 -9.99 7.63 -6.22
N LYS A 105 -9.83 8.95 -6.10
CA LYS A 105 -9.94 9.87 -7.25
C LYS A 105 -8.85 9.56 -8.27
N GLU A 106 -9.12 9.84 -9.55
CA GLU A 106 -8.20 9.56 -10.66
C GLU A 106 -6.80 10.15 -10.44
N ASP A 107 -6.70 11.40 -9.98
CA ASP A 107 -5.43 12.05 -9.64
C ASP A 107 -4.60 11.25 -8.62
N CYS A 108 -5.23 10.47 -7.75
CA CYS A 108 -4.50 9.68 -6.76
C CYS A 108 -3.69 8.56 -7.43
N LEU A 109 -4.14 8.06 -8.58
CA LEU A 109 -3.46 6.98 -9.29
C LEU A 109 -2.01 7.37 -9.60
N PHE A 110 -1.80 8.52 -10.23
CA PHE A 110 -0.46 8.94 -10.64
C PHE A 110 0.39 9.46 -9.47
N ARG A 111 -0.27 10.02 -8.45
CA ARG A 111 0.41 10.65 -7.30
C ARG A 111 0.79 9.68 -6.18
N PHE A 112 0.08 8.55 -6.04
CA PHE A 112 0.25 7.63 -4.90
C PHE A 112 0.38 6.15 -5.30
N LEU A 113 0.22 5.78 -6.57
CA LEU A 113 0.53 4.41 -6.98
C LEU A 113 2.01 4.15 -6.78
N SER A 114 2.33 3.11 -6.03
CA SER A 114 3.70 2.75 -5.66
C SER A 114 4.65 2.52 -6.84
N MET A 115 4.13 2.21 -8.03
CA MET A 115 4.92 2.01 -9.25
C MET A 115 5.48 3.32 -9.82
N PHE A 116 4.86 4.47 -9.52
CA PHE A 116 5.33 5.79 -9.94
C PHE A 116 6.21 6.48 -8.90
N ILE A 117 6.36 5.89 -7.71
CA ILE A 117 7.23 6.42 -6.67
C ILE A 117 8.63 5.86 -6.89
N PRO A 118 9.64 6.70 -7.14
CA PRO A 118 11.02 6.25 -7.29
C PRO A 118 11.44 5.37 -6.12
N GLN A 119 12.20 4.31 -6.39
CA GLN A 119 12.77 3.41 -5.37
C GLN A 119 11.75 2.57 -4.56
N SER A 120 10.44 2.79 -4.72
CA SER A 120 9.40 1.95 -4.09
C SER A 120 9.51 0.47 -4.52
N GLY A 121 9.86 0.25 -5.79
CA GLY A 121 9.78 -1.05 -6.41
C GLY A 121 8.35 -1.57 -6.55
N VAL A 122 8.22 -2.78 -7.10
CA VAL A 122 6.92 -3.45 -7.26
C VAL A 122 6.58 -4.21 -5.99
N ILE A 123 5.69 -3.64 -5.18
CA ILE A 123 5.15 -4.30 -4.01
C ILE A 123 3.85 -4.97 -4.38
N ILE A 124 3.82 -6.30 -4.26
CA ILE A 124 2.56 -7.05 -4.35
C ILE A 124 1.69 -6.62 -3.17
N GLY A 125 0.59 -5.94 -3.47
CA GLY A 125 -0.40 -5.54 -2.49
C GLY A 125 -0.92 -6.73 -1.68
N GLY A 126 -1.44 -6.50 -0.47
CA GLY A 126 -2.07 -7.58 0.31
C GLY A 126 -1.22 -8.19 1.43
N ILE A 127 -0.10 -7.56 1.83
CA ILE A 127 0.81 -8.16 2.82
C ILE A 127 0.17 -8.18 4.20
N LEU A 128 -0.48 -7.08 4.59
CA LEU A 128 -1.18 -7.02 5.87
C LEU A 128 -2.34 -8.03 5.88
N GLU A 129 -3.09 -8.14 4.80
CA GLU A 129 -4.18 -9.11 4.61
C GLU A 129 -3.69 -10.55 4.74
N SER A 130 -2.56 -10.88 4.10
CA SER A 130 -1.91 -12.19 4.25
C SER A 130 -1.45 -12.47 5.69
N LEU A 131 -0.99 -11.44 6.40
CA LEU A 131 -0.58 -11.54 7.80
C LEU A 131 -1.79 -11.64 8.73
N TRP A 132 -2.86 -10.90 8.44
CA TRP A 132 -4.14 -10.92 9.15
C TRP A 132 -4.81 -12.27 9.07
N ALA A 133 -4.77 -12.94 7.92
CA ALA A 133 -5.34 -14.29 7.78
C ALA A 133 -4.82 -15.27 8.86
N ASN A 134 -3.55 -15.15 9.26
CA ASN A 134 -2.98 -15.98 10.33
C ASN A 134 -3.47 -15.56 11.73
N LEU A 135 -3.66 -14.27 11.97
CA LEU A 135 -4.15 -13.74 13.25
C LEU A 135 -5.67 -13.91 13.41
N ASN A 136 -6.42 -13.88 12.31
CA ASN A 136 -7.86 -14.09 12.29
C ASN A 136 -8.22 -15.48 12.82
N ALA A 137 -7.37 -16.49 12.59
CA ALA A 137 -7.56 -17.84 13.09
C ALA A 137 -7.60 -17.93 14.63
N VAL A 138 -6.92 -17.01 15.34
CA VAL A 138 -6.82 -17.02 16.81
C VAL A 138 -7.72 -15.99 17.48
N THR A 139 -8.29 -15.07 16.69
CA THR A 139 -9.20 -14.02 17.15
C THR A 139 -10.40 -14.56 17.94
N PRO A 140 -11.09 -15.65 17.54
CA PRO A 140 -12.22 -16.17 18.31
C PRO A 140 -11.85 -16.58 19.75
N ALA A 141 -10.67 -17.18 19.94
CA ALA A 141 -10.18 -17.57 21.26
C ALA A 141 -9.87 -16.36 22.14
N MET A 142 -9.43 -15.26 21.52
CA MET A 142 -9.10 -14.03 22.21
C MET A 142 -10.33 -13.24 22.69
N ARG A 143 -11.50 -13.35 22.03
CA ARG A 143 -12.69 -12.54 22.35
C ARG A 143 -13.14 -12.62 23.81
N MET A 144 -12.92 -13.76 24.46
CA MET A 144 -13.32 -14.01 25.85
C MET A 144 -12.15 -13.93 26.84
N ALA A 145 -10.94 -13.70 26.35
CA ALA A 145 -9.74 -13.62 27.18
C ALA A 145 -9.64 -12.27 27.91
N THR A 146 -8.87 -12.24 29.00
CA THR A 146 -8.52 -10.98 29.67
C THR A 146 -7.60 -10.14 28.76
N LEU A 147 -7.58 -8.82 28.96
CA LEU A 147 -6.74 -7.91 28.15
C LEU A 147 -5.26 -8.32 28.14
N THR A 148 -4.73 -8.73 29.29
CA THR A 148 -3.34 -9.21 29.41
C THR A 148 -3.11 -10.47 28.57
N HIS A 149 -4.02 -11.43 28.63
CA HIS A 149 -3.90 -12.66 27.86
C HIS A 149 -4.06 -12.42 26.35
N GLN A 150 -4.92 -11.47 25.95
CA GLN A 150 -5.04 -11.06 24.56
C GLN A 150 -3.72 -10.48 24.03
N ALA A 151 -3.09 -9.57 24.78
CA ALA A 151 -1.81 -8.99 24.42
C ALA A 151 -0.70 -10.06 24.30
N GLU A 152 -0.57 -10.94 25.29
CA GLU A 152 0.42 -12.03 25.26
C GLU A 152 0.18 -13.00 24.10
N MET A 153 -1.07 -13.34 23.79
CA MET A 153 -1.38 -14.17 22.63
C MET A 153 -1.00 -13.49 21.31
N LEU A 154 -1.32 -12.20 21.13
CA LEU A 154 -0.93 -11.46 19.93
C LEU A 154 0.58 -11.43 19.78
N ASP A 155 1.31 -11.08 20.83
CA ASP A 155 2.77 -11.03 20.82
C ASP A 155 3.35 -12.39 20.44
N ASN A 156 2.84 -13.49 21.01
CA ASN A 156 3.28 -14.84 20.69
C ASN A 156 3.06 -15.20 19.22
N HIS A 157 1.87 -14.94 18.68
CA HIS A 157 1.54 -15.27 17.28
C HIS A 157 2.29 -14.37 16.27
N ILE A 158 2.45 -13.09 16.58
CA ILE A 158 3.22 -12.14 15.76
C ILE A 158 4.70 -12.52 15.77
N CYS A 159 5.27 -12.84 16.94
CA CYS A 159 6.65 -13.28 17.06
C CYS A 159 6.91 -14.59 16.33
N ASP A 160 6.02 -15.58 16.46
CA ASP A 160 6.12 -16.85 15.72
C ASP A 160 6.04 -16.63 14.20
N SER A 161 5.11 -15.80 13.73
CA SER A 161 5.00 -15.42 12.32
C SER A 161 6.30 -14.79 11.81
N ASN A 162 6.82 -13.78 12.53
CA ASN A 162 8.07 -13.12 12.19
C ASN A 162 9.28 -14.08 12.22
N HIS A 163 9.34 -14.98 13.19
CA HIS A 163 10.40 -15.98 13.29
C HIS A 163 10.38 -16.93 12.08
N LYS A 164 9.20 -17.45 11.71
CA LYS A 164 9.04 -18.28 10.51
C LYS A 164 9.42 -17.54 9.23
N LYS A 165 9.11 -16.24 9.13
CA LYS A 165 9.54 -15.39 8.01
C LYS A 165 11.06 -15.25 7.96
N ALA A 166 11.69 -14.94 9.09
CA ALA A 166 13.14 -14.81 9.20
C ALA A 166 13.87 -16.10 8.78
N LEU A 167 13.41 -17.27 9.23
CA LEU A 167 13.99 -18.55 8.84
C LEU A 167 13.89 -18.83 7.33
N ASN A 168 12.88 -18.28 6.66
CA ASN A 168 12.61 -18.54 5.25
C ASN A 168 13.05 -17.40 4.31
N ILE A 169 13.58 -16.30 4.84
CA ILE A 169 13.78 -15.07 4.06
C ILE A 169 14.74 -15.27 2.88
N ILE A 170 15.85 -15.97 3.10
CA ILE A 170 16.84 -16.26 2.04
C ILE A 170 16.17 -17.03 0.89
N ARG A 171 15.38 -18.05 1.21
CA ARG A 171 14.67 -18.86 0.21
C ARG A 171 13.65 -18.03 -0.58
N VAL A 172 12.94 -17.12 0.08
CA VAL A 172 11.98 -16.22 -0.56
C VAL A 172 12.70 -15.24 -1.48
N LEU A 173 13.78 -14.62 -1.02
CA LEU A 173 14.57 -13.67 -1.81
C LEU A 173 15.19 -14.32 -3.04
N CYS A 174 15.76 -15.53 -2.93
CA CYS A 174 16.28 -16.26 -4.09
C CYS A 174 15.20 -16.53 -5.15
N LYS A 175 13.99 -16.94 -4.71
CA LYS A 175 12.87 -17.16 -5.64
C LYS A 175 12.40 -15.85 -6.27
N GLN A 176 12.28 -14.80 -5.47
CA GLN A 176 11.84 -13.50 -5.94
C GLN A 176 12.83 -12.92 -6.94
N TYR A 177 14.13 -13.04 -6.70
CA TYR A 177 15.17 -12.59 -7.61
C TYR A 177 15.05 -13.22 -9.00
N VAL A 178 14.86 -14.55 -9.07
CA VAL A 178 14.67 -15.26 -10.34
C VAL A 178 13.40 -14.79 -11.07
N LEU A 179 12.31 -14.56 -10.32
CA LEU A 179 11.06 -14.06 -10.88
C LEU A 179 11.20 -12.62 -11.40
N THR A 180 11.82 -11.75 -10.60
CA THR A 180 12.08 -10.36 -10.94
C THR A 180 12.94 -10.24 -12.19
N ASN A 181 13.97 -11.07 -12.37
CA ASN A 181 14.77 -11.04 -13.60
C ASN A 181 13.94 -11.35 -14.86
N LYS A 182 12.94 -12.22 -14.76
CA LYS A 182 12.02 -12.49 -15.87
C LYS A 182 11.12 -11.28 -16.14
N TRP A 183 10.54 -10.71 -15.09
CA TRP A 183 9.70 -9.52 -15.22
C TRP A 183 10.44 -8.31 -15.78
N VAL A 184 11.72 -8.16 -15.43
CA VAL A 184 12.57 -7.12 -16.02
C VAL A 184 12.74 -7.36 -17.52
N ALA A 185 13.08 -8.58 -17.94
CA ALA A 185 13.19 -8.91 -19.36
C ALA A 185 11.87 -8.66 -20.12
N ASP A 186 10.74 -9.14 -19.58
CA ASP A 186 9.42 -8.93 -20.18
C ASP A 186 9.07 -7.43 -20.30
N ALA A 187 9.42 -6.63 -19.29
CA ALA A 187 9.19 -5.18 -19.30
C ALA A 187 10.12 -4.45 -20.28
N GLU A 188 11.36 -4.91 -20.44
CA GLU A 188 12.30 -4.37 -21.43
C GLU A 188 11.83 -4.66 -22.85
N ASP A 189 11.34 -5.87 -23.13
CA ASP A 189 10.79 -6.24 -24.43
C ASP A 189 9.59 -5.34 -24.79
N ILE A 190 8.64 -5.16 -23.86
CA ILE A 190 7.47 -4.27 -24.07
C ILE A 190 7.90 -2.82 -24.28
N ARG A 191 8.88 -2.34 -23.50
CA ARG A 191 9.41 -0.97 -23.65
C ARG A 191 10.00 -0.78 -25.04
N ASP A 192 10.77 -1.74 -25.51
CA ASP A 192 11.47 -1.65 -26.80
C ASP A 192 10.47 -1.70 -27.97
N GLU A 193 9.44 -2.56 -27.90
CA GLU A 193 8.32 -2.57 -28.86
C GLU A 193 7.61 -1.21 -28.96
N ILE A 194 7.32 -0.58 -27.81
CA ILE A 194 6.71 0.75 -27.76
C ILE A 194 7.67 1.80 -28.33
N ALA A 195 8.96 1.72 -28.00
CA ALA A 195 9.97 2.67 -28.44
C ALA A 195 10.15 2.65 -29.97
N GLU A 196 10.02 1.50 -30.63
CA GLU A 196 10.06 1.38 -32.10
C GLU A 196 8.91 2.15 -32.80
N CYS A 197 7.78 2.31 -32.11
CA CYS A 197 6.58 2.96 -32.64
C CYS A 197 6.56 4.48 -32.41
N VAL A 198 7.53 5.03 -31.65
CA VAL A 198 7.53 6.42 -31.21
C VAL A 198 8.78 7.14 -31.71
N SER A 199 8.62 8.39 -32.16
CA SER A 199 9.77 9.18 -32.61
C SER A 199 10.77 9.44 -31.47
N MET A 200 12.07 9.40 -31.78
CA MET A 200 13.13 9.71 -30.81
C MET A 200 12.92 11.05 -30.09
N LYS A 201 12.38 12.05 -30.79
CA LYS A 201 12.03 13.35 -30.21
C LYS A 201 11.01 13.23 -29.07
N ASN A 202 9.96 12.41 -29.27
CA ASN A 202 8.93 12.21 -28.27
C ASN A 202 9.44 11.38 -27.10
N ILE A 203 10.28 10.36 -27.35
CA ILE A 203 10.95 9.59 -26.29
C ILE A 203 11.77 10.53 -25.40
N MET A 204 12.65 11.34 -25.99
CA MET A 204 13.47 12.29 -25.23
C MET A 204 12.63 13.30 -24.45
N ALA A 205 11.56 13.84 -25.06
CA ALA A 205 10.69 14.78 -24.39
C ALA A 205 9.96 14.14 -23.19
N TRP A 206 9.45 12.92 -23.36
CA TRP A 206 8.79 12.17 -22.31
C TRP A 206 9.74 11.80 -21.17
N THR A 207 10.94 11.28 -21.49
CA THR A 207 11.96 10.96 -20.48
C THR A 207 12.33 12.18 -19.65
N ASN A 208 12.52 13.34 -20.28
CA ASN A 208 12.81 14.57 -19.55
C ASN A 208 11.65 14.99 -18.64
N ALA A 209 10.41 14.89 -19.10
CA ALA A 209 9.23 15.21 -18.30
C ALA A 209 9.10 14.29 -17.09
N VAL A 210 9.35 12.98 -17.25
CA VAL A 210 9.35 12.01 -16.15
C VAL A 210 10.44 12.35 -15.13
N VAL A 211 11.67 12.59 -15.57
CA VAL A 211 12.79 12.95 -14.68
C VAL A 211 12.50 14.25 -13.93
N GLU A 212 11.90 15.24 -14.59
CA GLU A 212 11.50 16.49 -13.93
C GLU A 212 10.40 16.27 -12.89
N ALA A 213 9.41 15.45 -13.20
CA ALA A 213 8.32 15.10 -12.28
C ALA A 213 8.85 14.34 -11.06
N GLU A 214 9.65 13.29 -11.24
CA GLU A 214 10.25 12.52 -10.15
C GLU A 214 11.14 13.38 -9.25
N ASN A 215 11.89 14.32 -9.82
CA ASN A 215 12.71 15.24 -9.02
C ASN A 215 11.89 16.29 -8.27
N THR A 216 10.64 16.56 -8.68
CA THR A 216 9.83 17.64 -8.11
C THR A 216 8.69 17.13 -7.22
N CYS A 217 8.32 15.85 -7.32
CA CYS A 217 7.15 15.27 -6.67
C CYS A 217 7.17 15.36 -5.13
N HIS A 218 8.38 15.41 -4.54
CA HIS A 218 8.57 15.61 -3.10
C HIS A 218 8.11 17.00 -2.60
N ILE A 219 8.08 18.00 -3.49
CA ILE A 219 7.59 19.36 -3.22
C ILE A 219 6.13 19.50 -3.64
N ASP A 220 5.83 19.04 -4.86
CA ASP A 220 4.51 19.16 -5.45
C ASP A 220 4.12 17.86 -6.16
N LEU A 221 3.24 17.08 -5.53
CA LEU A 221 2.75 15.82 -6.09
C LEU A 221 1.99 16.01 -7.42
N SER A 222 1.44 17.19 -7.71
CA SER A 222 0.64 17.40 -8.94
C SER A 222 1.46 17.28 -10.22
N VAL A 223 2.79 17.40 -10.14
CA VAL A 223 3.69 17.17 -11.29
C VAL A 223 3.61 15.73 -11.81
N MET A 224 3.15 14.78 -11.00
CA MET A 224 2.96 13.38 -11.42
C MET A 224 1.75 13.21 -12.35
N ASP A 225 0.91 14.23 -12.51
CA ASP A 225 -0.25 14.19 -13.41
C ASP A 225 0.15 14.07 -14.89
N ILE A 226 1.46 14.18 -15.22
CA ILE A 226 2.00 13.90 -16.55
C ILE A 226 1.67 12.48 -17.05
N TYR A 227 1.47 11.52 -16.14
CA TYR A 227 1.06 10.16 -16.47
C TYR A 227 -0.43 10.06 -16.84
N GLY A 228 -1.21 11.09 -16.52
CA GLY A 228 -2.57 11.27 -17.01
C GLY A 228 -2.58 11.69 -18.48
N MET A 229 -3.59 11.25 -19.22
CA MET A 229 -3.78 11.71 -20.60
C MET A 229 -4.23 13.17 -20.62
N SER A 230 -3.35 14.08 -21.04
CA SER A 230 -3.73 15.44 -21.46
C SER A 230 -4.27 15.45 -22.90
N ALA A 231 -5.16 14.52 -23.23
CA ALA A 231 -5.88 14.61 -24.49
C ALA A 231 -7.11 15.48 -24.25
N SER A 232 -7.06 16.74 -24.71
CA SER A 232 -8.28 17.34 -25.21
C SER A 232 -8.81 16.38 -26.28
N TYR A 233 -9.90 15.68 -25.98
CA TYR A 233 -10.67 14.94 -26.98
C TYR A 233 -11.13 15.97 -28.02
N GLU A 234 -10.31 16.21 -29.05
CA GLU A 234 -10.84 16.70 -30.31
C GLU A 234 -11.64 15.53 -30.89
N ASP A 235 -12.95 15.74 -31.03
CA ASP A 235 -13.95 14.83 -31.57
C ASP A 235 -13.38 13.80 -32.56
N HIS A 236 -12.99 12.64 -32.06
CA HIS A 236 -12.92 11.47 -32.90
C HIS A 236 -14.37 11.12 -33.27
N PRO A 237 -14.70 10.96 -34.56
CA PRO A 237 -16.04 10.58 -34.96
C PRO A 237 -16.39 9.28 -34.23
N ALA A 238 -17.48 9.33 -33.46
CA ALA A 238 -17.95 8.22 -32.64
C ALA A 238 -17.88 6.91 -33.45
N VAL A 239 -17.04 5.99 -33.00
CA VAL A 239 -17.11 4.61 -33.45
C VAL A 239 -18.52 4.15 -33.05
N PRO A 240 -19.36 3.69 -33.99
CA PRO A 240 -20.73 3.32 -33.67
C PRO A 240 -20.67 2.24 -32.60
N ALA A 241 -21.29 2.52 -31.46
CA ALA A 241 -21.47 1.55 -30.39
C ALA A 241 -22.08 0.29 -31.00
N LYS A 242 -21.32 -0.80 -30.99
CA LYS A 242 -21.92 -2.11 -31.20
C LYS A 242 -22.66 -2.42 -29.91
N ASP A 243 -23.98 -2.45 -30.00
CA ASP A 243 -24.89 -2.94 -28.95
C ASP A 243 -24.70 -4.46 -28.78
N GLU A 244 -23.51 -4.89 -28.38
CA GLU A 244 -23.28 -6.23 -27.83
C GLU A 244 -23.06 -6.09 -26.32
N PRO A 245 -23.72 -6.92 -25.49
CA PRO A 245 -23.54 -6.87 -24.05
C PRO A 245 -22.10 -7.26 -23.72
N VAL A 246 -21.30 -6.29 -23.29
CA VAL A 246 -19.93 -6.49 -22.80
C VAL A 246 -20.02 -7.08 -21.39
N ASP A 247 -20.29 -8.37 -21.34
CA ASP A 247 -20.27 -9.17 -20.12
C ASP A 247 -18.82 -9.64 -19.90
N GLY A 248 -18.03 -8.86 -19.16
CA GLY A 248 -16.65 -9.25 -18.85
C GLY A 248 -15.75 -8.19 -18.21
N GLU A 249 -16.01 -6.90 -18.41
CA GLU A 249 -15.07 -5.85 -17.96
C GLU A 249 -15.09 -5.59 -16.44
N TYR A 250 -16.19 -5.96 -15.77
CA TYR A 250 -16.37 -5.77 -14.32
C TYR A 250 -16.39 -7.08 -13.53
N GLN A 251 -16.31 -8.23 -14.22
CA GLN A 251 -16.44 -9.54 -13.57
C GLN A 251 -15.28 -9.79 -12.60
N TRP A 252 -14.07 -9.37 -12.94
CA TRP A 252 -12.90 -9.50 -12.07
C TRP A 252 -13.00 -8.61 -10.81
N ILE A 253 -13.68 -7.46 -10.89
CA ILE A 253 -13.92 -6.57 -9.74
C ILE A 253 -14.94 -7.22 -8.80
N CYS A 254 -16.01 -7.78 -9.34
CA CYS A 254 -17.02 -8.52 -8.57
C CYS A 254 -16.41 -9.77 -7.91
N GLU A 255 -15.60 -10.54 -8.65
CA GLU A 255 -14.89 -11.71 -8.11
C GLU A 255 -13.88 -11.31 -7.01
N ALA A 256 -13.19 -10.17 -7.17
CA ALA A 256 -12.29 -9.66 -6.14
C ALA A 256 -13.03 -9.23 -4.86
N ILE A 257 -14.22 -8.63 -5.00
CA ILE A 257 -15.09 -8.26 -3.87
C ILE A 257 -15.64 -9.51 -3.18
N GLU A 258 -16.11 -10.51 -3.93
CA GLU A 258 -16.62 -11.77 -3.37
C GLU A 258 -15.53 -12.54 -2.61
N VAL A 259 -14.30 -12.59 -3.13
CA VAL A 259 -13.16 -13.22 -2.43
C VAL A 259 -12.84 -12.49 -1.11
N GLN A 260 -13.06 -11.17 -1.04
CA GLN A 260 -12.88 -10.38 0.18
C GLN A 260 -13.99 -10.63 1.21
N GLU A 261 -15.24 -10.81 0.78
CA GLU A 261 -16.36 -11.11 1.68
C GLU A 261 -16.30 -12.54 2.26
N LEU A 262 -15.50 -13.42 1.64
CA LEU A 262 -15.30 -14.81 2.07
C LEU A 262 -14.11 -15.01 3.04
N GLN A 263 -13.31 -13.98 3.33
CA GLN A 263 -12.16 -14.01 4.27
C GLN A 263 -12.52 -13.45 5.65
#